data_AF-A0A327MAJ9-F1
#
_entry.id   AF-A0A327MAJ9-F1
#
_cell.length_a   1.000
_cell.length_b   1.000
_cell.length_c   1.000
_cell.angle_alpha   90.00
_cell.angle_beta   90.00
_cell.angle_gamma   90.00
#
_symmetry.space_group_name_H-M   'P 1'
#
loop_
_entity.id
_entity.type
_entity.pdbx_description
1 polymer ?
#
loop_
_entity_poly.entity_id
_entity_poly.type
_entity_poly.pdbx_seq_one_letter_code
_entity_poly.pdbx_strand_id
1 'polypeptide(L)'
;MSNIAGKAYAMNVLTPIRRRWSWLPQWRWLPTRPGLQVLFFMLSRCRPSQLGRLLGLRLIHFARWVVIPRDAWPDLGQGRPHLQHDAMLFLSNFNGTWDQYIDAFADGLPDGLDLFWYTSSKYPRSIPVGEFKAYIARNQIDTNYYYNATPGAAQRDIKRALRLAQGLAALTAVHAKGDPAAFAAEYRRQLVEEGLQNCLGSHGYAPSASVAAESADRDRAAYLDQSQAADWRVPAPADAP
;
A
#
# COMPACT_ATOMS: atom_id res chain seq x y z
N MET A 1 -15.47 -3.58 -6.53
CA MET A 1 -15.08 -2.40 -5.73
C MET A 1 -13.59 -2.17 -5.95
N SER A 2 -13.15 -0.96 -6.27
CA SER A 2 -11.74 -0.74 -6.65
C SER A 2 -10.87 -0.52 -5.41
N ASN A 3 -9.75 -1.25 -5.32
CA ASN A 3 -8.64 -0.98 -4.40
C ASN A 3 -7.95 0.38 -4.65
N ILE A 4 -8.58 1.29 -5.39
CA ILE A 4 -8.01 2.53 -5.93
C ILE A 4 -8.82 3.71 -5.40
N ALA A 5 -8.11 4.70 -4.85
CA ALA A 5 -8.66 5.99 -4.44
C ALA A 5 -7.79 7.12 -5.05
N GLY A 6 -8.21 7.61 -6.22
CA GLY A 6 -7.46 8.62 -6.98
C GLY A 6 -6.11 8.10 -7.45
N LYS A 7 -5.00 8.63 -6.88
CA LYS A 7 -3.64 8.16 -7.19
C LYS A 7 -3.14 7.02 -6.32
N ALA A 8 -3.88 6.64 -5.27
CA ALA A 8 -3.44 5.66 -4.30
C ALA A 8 -4.12 4.31 -4.54
N TYR A 9 -3.34 3.24 -4.39
CA TYR A 9 -3.81 1.85 -4.32
C TYR A 9 -3.72 1.38 -2.87
N ALA A 10 -4.76 0.71 -2.38
CA ALA A 10 -4.82 0.06 -1.08
C ALA A 10 -4.76 -1.46 -1.27
N MET A 11 -3.72 -2.07 -0.70
CA MET A 11 -3.47 -3.50 -0.78
C MET A 11 -3.56 -4.12 0.61
N ASN A 12 -4.35 -5.18 0.72
CA ASN A 12 -4.47 -5.99 1.93
C ASN A 12 -4.14 -7.44 1.61
N VAL A 13 -3.12 -7.99 2.26
CA VAL A 13 -2.67 -9.37 2.04
C VAL A 13 -2.76 -10.12 3.35
N LEU A 14 -3.50 -11.23 3.36
CA LEU A 14 -3.70 -12.07 4.53
C LEU A 14 -3.06 -13.43 4.30
N THR A 15 -1.98 -13.74 5.02
CA THR A 15 -1.26 -15.00 4.87
C THR A 15 -1.31 -15.83 6.15
N PRO A 16 -1.56 -17.15 6.10
CA PRO A 16 -1.55 -18.00 7.28
C PRO A 16 -0.11 -18.28 7.73
N ILE A 17 0.18 -18.11 9.01
CA ILE A 17 1.47 -18.42 9.64
C ILE A 17 1.55 -19.94 9.91
N ARG A 18 2.70 -20.56 9.62
CA ARG A 18 2.89 -22.03 9.71
C ARG A 18 2.49 -22.61 11.07
N ARG A 19 1.66 -23.66 11.08
CA ARG A 19 1.08 -24.30 12.29
C ARG A 19 2.10 -24.68 13.36
N ARG A 20 3.25 -25.23 12.96
CA ARG A 20 4.31 -25.66 13.89
C ARG A 20 4.91 -24.50 14.70
N TRP A 21 4.57 -23.25 14.37
CA TRP A 21 5.05 -22.04 15.06
C TRP A 21 3.93 -21.33 15.84
N SER A 22 2.67 -21.75 15.69
CA SER A 22 1.53 -21.10 16.33
C SER A 22 0.93 -21.90 17.49
N TRP A 23 1.32 -23.16 17.69
CA TRP A 23 0.63 -24.14 18.56
C TRP A 23 0.63 -23.87 20.08
N LEU A 24 1.32 -22.83 20.59
CA LEU A 24 1.32 -22.46 22.02
C LEU A 24 1.26 -20.93 22.22
N PRO A 25 0.32 -20.40 23.03
CA PRO A 25 0.17 -18.95 23.28
C PRO A 25 1.42 -18.30 23.88
N GLN A 26 2.15 -19.03 24.72
CA GLN A 26 3.36 -18.57 25.41
C GLN A 26 4.59 -18.43 24.50
N TRP A 27 4.58 -19.03 23.30
CA TRP A 27 5.73 -19.00 22.38
C TRP A 27 5.89 -17.67 21.64
N ARG A 28 4.87 -16.79 21.69
CA ARG A 28 4.86 -15.47 21.04
C ARG A 28 5.98 -14.54 21.53
N TRP A 29 6.54 -14.80 22.73
CA TRP A 29 7.59 -14.02 23.37
C TRP A 29 8.86 -14.83 23.71
N LEU A 30 8.89 -16.14 23.42
CA LEU A 30 10.09 -16.97 23.55
C LEU A 30 11.05 -16.73 22.36
N PRO A 31 12.35 -17.06 22.48
CA PRO A 31 13.35 -16.95 21.41
C PRO A 31 13.18 -18.03 20.32
N THR A 32 11.94 -18.28 19.92
CA THR A 32 11.57 -19.15 18.80
C THR A 32 11.39 -18.28 17.56
N ARG A 33 11.41 -18.88 16.37
CA ARG A 33 11.30 -18.11 15.12
C ARG A 33 10.11 -17.10 15.06
N PRO A 34 8.87 -17.40 15.49
CA PRO A 34 7.81 -16.38 15.52
C PRO A 34 8.06 -15.26 16.54
N GLY A 35 8.61 -15.56 17.72
CA GLY A 35 8.98 -14.54 18.71
C GLY A 35 10.14 -13.66 18.24
N LEU A 36 11.13 -14.24 17.54
CA LEU A 36 12.16 -13.51 16.82
C LEU A 36 11.55 -12.60 15.75
N GLN A 37 10.56 -13.07 15.00
CA GLN A 37 9.87 -12.23 14.01
C GLN A 37 9.17 -11.03 14.66
N VAL A 38 8.44 -11.24 15.76
CA VAL A 38 7.81 -10.14 16.53
C VAL A 38 8.87 -9.18 17.10
N LEU A 39 9.98 -9.71 17.62
CA LEU A 39 11.12 -8.92 18.07
C LEU A 39 11.74 -8.13 16.92
N PHE A 40 11.89 -8.70 15.73
CA PHE A 40 12.35 -8.00 14.53
C PHE A 40 11.35 -6.94 14.07
N PHE A 41 10.04 -7.18 14.16
CA PHE A 41 9.01 -6.14 13.93
C PHE A 41 9.13 -4.99 14.94
N MET A 42 9.47 -5.27 16.19
CA MET A 42 9.72 -4.25 17.21
C MET A 42 11.03 -3.50 16.94
N LEU A 43 12.12 -4.21 16.63
CA LEU A 43 13.44 -3.64 16.39
C LEU A 43 13.53 -2.86 15.08
N SER A 44 12.84 -3.29 14.03
CA SER A 44 12.78 -2.59 12.74
C SER A 44 12.11 -1.22 12.88
N ARG A 45 11.16 -1.05 13.83
CA ARG A 45 10.63 0.28 14.18
C ARG A 45 11.70 1.23 14.72
N CYS A 46 12.74 0.70 15.36
CA CYS A 46 13.81 1.47 15.97
C CYS A 46 15.00 1.74 15.01
N ARG A 47 15.03 1.13 13.82
CA ARG A 47 16.12 1.29 12.84
C ARG A 47 15.60 1.59 11.41
N PRO A 48 15.01 2.78 11.18
CA PRO A 48 14.47 3.18 9.88
C PRO A 48 15.53 3.29 8.77
N SER A 49 16.83 3.37 9.09
CA SER A 49 17.92 3.44 8.11
C SER A 49 18.06 2.18 7.24
N GLN A 50 17.66 1.00 7.74
CA GLN A 50 17.65 -0.23 6.94
C GLN A 50 16.51 -0.28 5.90
N LEU A 51 15.54 0.64 6.00
CA LEU A 51 14.45 0.83 5.03
C LEU A 51 14.74 1.96 4.03
N GLY A 52 15.96 2.52 4.04
CA GLY A 52 16.32 3.73 3.28
C GLY A 52 16.11 3.65 1.77
N ARG A 53 16.39 2.48 1.14
CA ARG A 53 16.17 2.27 -0.31
C ARG A 53 14.68 2.32 -0.68
N LEU A 54 13.81 1.76 0.17
CA LEU A 54 12.35 1.80 -0.01
C LEU A 54 11.78 3.20 0.25
N LEU A 55 12.26 3.88 1.29
CA LEU A 55 11.91 5.28 1.58
C LEU A 55 12.33 6.22 0.42
N GLY A 56 13.40 5.86 -0.31
CA GLY A 56 13.90 6.57 -1.48
C GLY A 56 12.94 6.57 -2.67
N LEU A 57 12.16 5.50 -2.86
CA LEU A 57 11.17 5.39 -3.94
C LEU A 57 9.96 6.33 -3.74
N ARG A 58 9.74 6.83 -2.51
CA ARG A 58 8.72 7.86 -2.17
C ARG A 58 7.31 7.60 -2.70
N LEU A 59 6.96 6.33 -2.90
CA LEU A 59 5.66 5.90 -3.43
C LEU A 59 4.73 5.33 -2.37
N ILE A 60 5.24 4.97 -1.20
CA ILE A 60 4.45 4.41 -0.09
C ILE A 60 3.94 5.53 0.80
N HIS A 61 2.62 5.55 1.02
CA HIS A 61 1.95 6.37 2.03
C HIS A 61 2.01 5.68 3.40
N PHE A 62 1.72 4.39 3.41
CA PHE A 62 1.63 3.60 4.63
C PHE A 62 1.92 2.13 4.33
N ALA A 63 2.62 1.44 5.24
CA ALA A 63 2.81 0.00 5.20
C ALA A 63 2.82 -0.54 6.62
N ARG A 64 2.07 -1.61 6.88
CA ARG A 64 1.97 -2.21 8.21
C ARG A 64 1.77 -3.71 8.14
N TRP A 65 2.49 -4.40 9.00
CA TRP A 65 2.29 -5.82 9.29
C TRP A 65 1.64 -5.97 10.66
N VAL A 66 0.66 -6.86 10.72
CA VAL A 66 -0.10 -7.18 11.92
C VAL A 66 -0.22 -8.69 12.01
N VAL A 67 0.19 -9.25 13.15
CA VAL A 67 -0.07 -10.66 13.47
C VAL A 67 -1.40 -10.74 14.21
N ILE A 68 -2.35 -11.48 13.65
CA ILE A 68 -3.67 -11.73 14.21
C ILE A 68 -3.70 -13.17 14.75
N PRO A 69 -3.79 -13.36 16.08
CA PRO A 69 -3.93 -14.68 16.66
C PRO A 69 -5.18 -15.40 16.16
N ARG A 70 -5.10 -16.73 16.01
CA ARG A 70 -6.22 -17.58 15.57
C ARG A 70 -7.51 -17.40 16.40
N ASP A 71 -7.36 -17.04 17.66
CA ASP A 71 -8.40 -16.95 18.71
C ASP A 71 -8.85 -15.51 18.97
N ALA A 72 -8.22 -14.52 18.33
CA ALA A 72 -8.54 -13.09 18.48
C ALA A 72 -9.55 -12.59 17.43
N TRP A 73 -10.10 -13.48 16.59
CA TRP A 73 -11.05 -13.11 15.56
C TRP A 73 -12.43 -12.79 16.17
N PRO A 74 -13.10 -11.72 15.70
CA PRO A 74 -14.36 -11.29 16.27
C PRO A 74 -15.49 -12.28 15.93
N ASP A 75 -16.42 -12.42 16.87
CA ASP A 75 -17.73 -13.02 16.63
C ASP A 75 -18.71 -11.89 16.31
N LEU A 76 -19.19 -11.85 15.07
CA LEU A 76 -20.14 -10.86 14.55
C LEU A 76 -21.55 -11.45 14.44
N GLY A 77 -21.83 -12.54 15.17
CA GLY A 77 -23.10 -13.27 15.14
C GLY A 77 -23.08 -14.57 14.34
N GLN A 78 -21.95 -14.88 13.68
CA GLN A 78 -21.72 -16.14 12.96
C GLN A 78 -21.15 -17.27 13.84
N GLY A 79 -20.86 -16.98 15.11
CA GLY A 79 -20.11 -17.86 15.99
C GLY A 79 -18.60 -17.68 15.82
N ARG A 80 -17.84 -17.96 16.89
CA ARG A 80 -16.38 -17.84 16.86
C ARG A 80 -15.75 -18.79 15.83
N PRO A 81 -14.90 -18.30 14.92
CA PRO A 81 -14.25 -19.15 13.94
C PRO A 81 -13.19 -20.06 14.59
N HIS A 82 -13.17 -21.34 14.20
CA HIS A 82 -12.13 -22.28 14.62
C HIS A 82 -10.97 -22.30 13.62
N LEU A 83 -9.97 -21.45 13.82
CA LEU A 83 -8.84 -21.29 12.91
C LEU A 83 -7.62 -22.12 13.31
N GLN A 84 -7.01 -22.79 12.32
CA GLN A 84 -5.82 -23.63 12.53
C GLN A 84 -4.49 -22.85 12.52
N HIS A 85 -4.50 -21.59 12.11
CA HIS A 85 -3.29 -20.77 11.93
C HIS A 85 -3.53 -19.37 12.47
N ASP A 86 -2.47 -18.76 13.03
CA ASP A 86 -2.42 -17.31 13.16
C ASP A 86 -2.29 -16.71 11.76
N ALA A 87 -2.72 -15.46 11.59
CA ALA A 87 -2.64 -14.78 10.31
C ALA A 87 -1.69 -13.59 10.37
N MET A 88 -0.93 -13.38 9.29
CA MET A 88 -0.22 -12.14 9.03
C MET A 88 -1.06 -11.30 8.08
N LEU A 89 -1.50 -10.14 8.56
CA LEU A 89 -2.14 -9.12 7.74
C LEU A 89 -1.09 -8.06 7.38
N PHE A 90 -0.84 -7.92 6.08
CA PHE A 90 -0.07 -6.82 5.52
C PHE A 90 -1.00 -5.82 4.86
N LEU A 91 -0.92 -4.57 5.29
CA LEU A 91 -1.64 -3.45 4.71
C LEU A 91 -0.64 -2.50 4.07
N SER A 92 -0.87 -2.08 2.85
CA SER A 92 -0.03 -1.09 2.17
C SER A 92 -0.83 -0.16 1.30
N ASN A 93 -0.52 1.13 1.40
CA ASN A 93 -1.10 2.19 0.60
C ASN A 93 0.01 2.87 -0.19
N PHE A 94 -0.08 2.87 -1.51
CA PHE A 94 1.01 3.35 -2.37
C PHE A 94 0.51 4.03 -3.65
N ASN A 95 1.39 4.75 -4.32
CA ASN A 95 1.16 5.28 -5.66
C ASN A 95 1.80 4.38 -6.73
N GLY A 96 1.16 4.28 -7.89
CA GLY A 96 1.57 3.43 -9.00
C GLY A 96 0.67 2.21 -9.16
N THR A 97 0.99 1.35 -10.14
CA THR A 97 0.25 0.11 -10.34
C THR A 97 0.66 -0.96 -9.34
N TRP A 98 -0.19 -1.97 -9.17
CA TRP A 98 0.10 -3.13 -8.33
C TRP A 98 1.41 -3.81 -8.75
N ASP A 99 1.62 -4.01 -10.05
CA ASP A 99 2.85 -4.62 -10.58
C ASP A 99 4.09 -3.77 -10.27
N GLN A 100 4.04 -2.48 -10.57
CA GLN A 100 5.15 -1.55 -10.30
C GLN A 100 5.51 -1.53 -8.82
N TYR A 101 4.49 -1.61 -7.95
CA TYR A 101 4.70 -1.66 -6.52
C TYR A 101 5.41 -2.95 -6.10
N ILE A 102 4.91 -4.11 -6.50
CA ILE A 102 5.51 -5.39 -6.09
C ILE A 102 6.92 -5.54 -6.65
N ASP A 103 7.17 -5.10 -7.89
CA ASP A 103 8.53 -5.09 -8.47
C ASP A 103 9.46 -4.19 -7.67
N ALA A 104 9.06 -2.93 -7.43
CA ALA A 104 9.87 -1.99 -6.66
C ALA A 104 10.07 -2.43 -5.20
N PHE A 105 9.12 -3.18 -4.63
CA PHE A 105 9.19 -3.73 -3.29
C PHE A 105 10.17 -4.91 -3.22
N ALA A 106 10.11 -5.83 -4.20
CA ALA A 106 11.02 -6.96 -4.33
C ALA A 106 12.48 -6.52 -4.58
N ASP A 107 12.69 -5.53 -5.45
CA ASP A 107 14.03 -5.01 -5.76
C ASP A 107 14.62 -4.14 -4.65
N GLY A 108 13.75 -3.40 -3.94
CA GLY A 108 14.16 -2.43 -2.93
C GLY A 108 14.59 -3.05 -1.60
N LEU A 109 13.98 -4.18 -1.21
CA LEU A 109 14.18 -4.84 0.10
C LEU A 109 14.01 -6.38 0.04
N PRO A 110 14.76 -7.11 -0.79
CA PRO A 110 14.56 -8.56 -0.90
C PRO A 110 14.75 -9.30 0.44
N ASP A 111 15.76 -8.94 1.21
CA ASP A 111 16.05 -9.55 2.53
C ASP A 111 15.04 -9.11 3.61
N GLY A 112 14.57 -7.86 3.54
CA GLY A 112 13.56 -7.34 4.47
C GLY A 112 12.20 -8.00 4.24
N LEU A 113 11.84 -8.24 2.99
CA LEU A 113 10.63 -8.97 2.59
C LEU A 113 10.62 -10.39 3.12
N ASP A 114 11.73 -11.11 2.94
CA ASP A 114 11.87 -12.46 3.44
C ASP A 114 11.72 -12.50 4.96
N LEU A 115 12.27 -11.52 5.68
CA LEU A 115 12.10 -11.41 7.12
C LEU A 115 10.63 -11.24 7.56
N PHE A 116 9.80 -10.59 6.75
CA PHE A 116 8.39 -10.37 7.09
C PHE A 116 7.47 -11.54 6.72
N TRP A 117 7.81 -12.35 5.71
CA TRP A 117 6.97 -13.47 5.27
C TRP A 117 7.56 -14.87 5.46
N TYR A 118 8.79 -15.04 5.95
CA TYR A 118 9.41 -16.38 6.08
C TYR A 118 8.61 -17.35 6.97
N THR A 119 7.79 -16.82 7.89
CA THR A 119 6.92 -17.61 8.78
C THR A 119 5.58 -17.95 8.15
N SER A 120 5.24 -17.25 7.05
CA SER A 120 4.03 -17.49 6.28
C SER A 120 4.10 -18.84 5.56
N SER A 121 2.94 -19.48 5.45
CA SER A 121 2.81 -20.77 4.79
C SER A 121 2.95 -20.57 3.29
N LYS A 122 3.72 -21.46 2.65
CA LYS A 122 3.97 -21.48 1.20
C LYS A 122 4.58 -20.19 0.62
N TYR A 123 5.19 -19.35 1.44
CA TYR A 123 5.92 -18.17 0.95
C TYR A 123 7.10 -18.61 0.06
N PRO A 124 7.19 -18.13 -1.21
CA PRO A 124 8.19 -18.58 -2.18
C PRO A 124 9.56 -17.88 -2.07
N ARG A 125 9.72 -16.93 -1.15
CA ARG A 125 10.76 -15.86 -1.13
C ARG A 125 10.43 -14.71 -2.07
N SER A 126 11.10 -13.58 -1.86
CA SER A 126 10.91 -12.34 -2.64
C SER A 126 11.46 -12.45 -4.07
N ILE A 127 12.43 -13.35 -4.26
CA ILE A 127 13.06 -13.66 -5.54
C ILE A 127 12.92 -15.17 -5.79
N PRO A 128 12.42 -15.60 -6.97
CA PRO A 128 12.06 -14.80 -8.14
C PRO A 128 10.72 -14.04 -8.00
N VAL A 129 10.67 -12.79 -8.51
CA VAL A 129 9.53 -11.87 -8.32
C VAL A 129 8.21 -12.40 -8.88
N GLY A 130 8.23 -13.21 -9.94
CA GLY A 130 7.02 -13.79 -10.54
C GLY A 130 6.28 -14.72 -9.57
N GLU A 131 6.99 -15.58 -8.84
CA GLU A 131 6.39 -16.45 -7.84
C GLU A 131 5.87 -15.64 -6.65
N PHE A 132 6.60 -14.60 -6.25
CA PHE A 132 6.17 -13.69 -5.20
C PHE A 132 4.88 -12.94 -5.57
N LYS A 133 4.79 -12.40 -6.80
CA LYS A 133 3.57 -11.79 -7.34
C LYS A 133 2.39 -12.75 -7.30
N ALA A 134 2.58 -13.98 -7.79
CA ALA A 134 1.53 -15.00 -7.76
C ALA A 134 1.10 -15.33 -6.33
N TYR A 135 2.04 -15.37 -5.39
CA TYR A 135 1.75 -15.57 -3.96
C TYR A 135 0.94 -14.42 -3.38
N ILE A 136 1.33 -13.16 -3.63
CA ILE A 136 0.59 -11.98 -3.15
C ILE A 136 -0.81 -11.95 -3.73
N ALA A 137 -0.96 -12.13 -5.05
CA ALA A 137 -2.26 -12.12 -5.71
C ALA A 137 -3.23 -13.17 -5.13
N ARG A 138 -2.74 -14.37 -4.78
CA ARG A 138 -3.56 -15.43 -4.18
C ARG A 138 -3.98 -15.18 -2.74
N ASN A 139 -3.23 -14.35 -2.01
CA ASN A 139 -3.48 -14.06 -0.59
C ASN A 139 -4.03 -12.64 -0.39
N GLN A 140 -4.21 -11.88 -1.48
CA GLN A 140 -4.76 -10.54 -1.43
C GLN A 140 -6.28 -10.62 -1.25
N ILE A 141 -6.80 -9.80 -0.35
CA ILE A 141 -8.23 -9.59 -0.15
C ILE A 141 -8.60 -8.21 -0.69
N ASP A 142 -9.81 -8.11 -1.25
CA ASP A 142 -10.33 -6.83 -1.72
C ASP A 142 -10.54 -5.86 -0.55
N THR A 143 -10.22 -4.59 -0.81
CA THR A 143 -10.37 -3.52 0.16
C THR A 143 -11.77 -2.93 0.04
N ASN A 144 -12.66 -3.33 0.95
CA ASN A 144 -14.04 -2.85 0.95
C ASN A 144 -14.14 -1.35 1.30
N TYR A 145 -13.27 -0.87 2.20
CA TYR A 145 -13.25 0.52 2.62
C TYR A 145 -11.83 1.00 2.84
N TYR A 146 -11.47 2.12 2.19
CA TYR A 146 -10.19 2.78 2.35
C TYR A 146 -10.39 4.27 2.57
N TYR A 147 -10.01 4.75 3.75
CA TYR A 147 -9.98 6.18 4.05
C TYR A 147 -8.65 6.79 3.59
N ASN A 148 -8.73 7.80 2.74
CA ASN A 148 -7.60 8.61 2.31
C ASN A 148 -7.90 10.09 2.61
N ALA A 149 -7.09 10.72 3.47
CA ALA A 149 -7.27 12.13 3.86
C ALA A 149 -6.97 13.11 2.71
N THR A 150 -6.23 12.66 1.69
CA THR A 150 -5.91 13.47 0.50
C THR A 150 -6.24 12.67 -0.78
N PRO A 151 -7.53 12.45 -1.08
CA PRO A 151 -7.93 11.73 -2.28
C PRO A 151 -7.34 12.40 -3.53
N GLY A 152 -6.79 11.57 -4.42
CA GLY A 152 -6.20 12.04 -5.67
C GLY A 152 -4.83 12.72 -5.57
N ALA A 153 -4.23 12.80 -4.38
CA ALA A 153 -2.84 13.23 -4.23
C ALA A 153 -1.90 12.02 -4.10
N ALA A 154 -0.77 12.06 -4.80
CA ALA A 154 0.35 11.17 -4.52
C ALA A 154 1.15 11.67 -3.32
N GLN A 155 1.96 10.81 -2.70
CA GLN A 155 2.79 11.20 -1.57
C GLN A 155 3.75 12.34 -1.95
N ARG A 156 4.25 12.31 -3.19
CA ARG A 156 5.04 13.38 -3.77
C ARG A 156 4.26 14.68 -3.94
N ASP A 157 2.98 14.60 -4.32
CA ASP A 157 2.12 15.78 -4.48
C ASP A 157 1.91 16.45 -3.12
N ILE A 158 1.62 15.68 -2.07
CA ILE A 158 1.46 16.19 -0.70
C ILE A 158 2.73 16.92 -0.24
N LYS A 159 3.90 16.28 -0.40
CA LYS A 159 5.18 16.90 -0.01
C LYS A 159 5.49 18.16 -0.81
N ARG A 160 5.19 18.16 -2.10
CA ARG A 160 5.36 19.33 -2.98
C ARG A 160 4.42 20.47 -2.60
N ALA A 161 3.16 20.17 -2.32
CA ALA A 161 2.19 21.15 -1.87
C ALA A 161 2.60 21.81 -0.55
N LEU A 162 3.08 21.01 0.43
CA LEU A 162 3.60 21.55 1.69
C LEU A 162 4.82 22.45 1.48
N ARG A 163 5.74 22.03 0.61
CA ARG A 163 6.92 22.84 0.25
C ARG A 163 6.52 24.16 -0.43
N LEU A 164 5.56 24.11 -1.37
CA LEU A 164 5.03 25.29 -2.04
C LEU A 164 4.36 26.25 -1.06
N ALA A 165 3.54 25.73 -0.14
CA ALA A 165 2.89 26.53 0.89
C ALA A 165 3.91 27.25 1.80
N GLN A 166 5.00 26.57 2.19
CA GLN A 166 6.09 27.19 2.95
C GLN A 166 6.80 28.31 2.17
N GLY A 167 7.08 28.07 0.88
CA GLY A 167 7.68 29.09 0.00
C GLY A 167 6.78 30.32 -0.17
N LEU A 168 5.48 30.11 -0.43
CA LEU A 168 4.49 31.19 -0.54
C LEU A 168 4.38 32.00 0.75
N ALA A 169 4.44 31.36 1.92
CA ALA A 169 4.46 32.06 3.21
C ALA A 169 5.71 32.95 3.34
N ALA A 170 6.88 32.44 2.94
CA ALA A 170 8.12 33.22 2.93
C ALA A 170 8.05 34.41 1.95
N LEU A 171 7.52 34.21 0.74
CA LEU A 171 7.30 35.29 -0.23
C LEU A 171 6.34 36.35 0.29
N THR A 172 5.27 35.93 0.97
CA THR A 172 4.29 36.84 1.58
C THR A 172 4.95 37.72 2.63
N ALA A 173 5.85 37.15 3.45
CA ALA A 173 6.60 37.91 4.45
C ALA A 173 7.57 38.94 3.85
N VAL A 174 8.16 38.65 2.68
CA VAL A 174 8.99 39.63 1.94
C VAL A 174 8.10 40.71 1.32
N HIS A 175 7.00 40.32 0.68
CA HIS A 175 6.03 41.25 0.10
C HIS A 175 5.49 42.25 1.13
N ALA A 176 5.19 41.79 2.36
CA ALA A 176 4.66 42.63 3.43
C ALA A 176 5.58 43.80 3.82
N LYS A 177 6.88 43.75 3.50
CA LYS A 177 7.82 44.84 3.74
C LYS A 177 7.74 45.96 2.69
N GLY A 178 7.03 45.73 1.59
CA GLY A 178 6.76 46.74 0.56
C GLY A 178 7.95 47.07 -0.37
N ASP A 179 9.01 46.25 -0.39
CA ASP A 179 10.15 46.42 -1.31
C ASP A 179 9.96 45.54 -2.56
N PRO A 180 9.62 46.13 -3.73
CA PRO A 180 9.41 45.37 -4.96
C PRO A 180 10.67 44.70 -5.48
N ALA A 181 11.85 45.29 -5.25
CA ALA A 181 13.12 44.74 -5.73
C ALA A 181 13.51 43.49 -4.93
N ALA A 182 13.38 43.56 -3.60
CA ALA A 182 13.58 42.40 -2.72
C ALA A 182 12.56 41.29 -3.01
N PHE A 183 11.28 41.64 -3.23
CA PHE A 183 10.27 40.66 -3.62
C PHE A 183 10.64 39.96 -4.94
N ALA A 184 11.02 40.72 -5.98
CA ALA A 184 11.36 40.15 -7.28
C ALA A 184 12.61 39.24 -7.22
N ALA A 185 13.60 39.59 -6.39
CA ALA A 185 14.77 38.77 -6.15
C ALA A 185 14.39 37.44 -5.46
N GLU A 186 13.63 37.51 -4.37
CA GLU A 186 13.20 36.32 -3.64
C GLU A 186 12.27 35.42 -4.48
N TYR A 187 11.37 36.02 -5.27
CA TYR A 187 10.51 35.29 -6.20
C TYR A 187 11.32 34.47 -7.20
N ARG A 188 12.32 35.07 -7.86
CA ARG A 188 13.19 34.35 -8.82
C ARG A 188 13.98 33.23 -8.13
N ARG A 189 14.53 33.51 -6.95
CA ARG A 189 15.28 32.56 -6.14
C ARG A 189 14.43 31.33 -5.80
N GLN A 190 13.22 31.53 -5.26
CA GLN A 190 12.34 30.43 -4.89
C GLN A 190 11.79 29.67 -6.10
N LEU A 191 11.40 30.38 -7.16
CA LEU A 191 10.81 29.76 -8.35
C LEU A 191 11.83 28.89 -9.09
N VAL A 192 13.04 29.42 -9.31
CA VAL A 192 14.06 28.80 -10.17
C VAL A 192 15.09 28.02 -9.34
N GLU A 193 15.78 28.66 -8.41
CA GLU A 193 16.90 28.05 -7.69
C GLU A 193 16.42 26.99 -6.68
N GLU A 194 15.37 27.30 -5.92
CA GLU A 194 14.74 26.30 -5.06
C GLU A 194 13.80 25.36 -5.82
N GLY A 195 13.41 25.73 -7.05
CA GLY A 195 12.60 24.89 -7.92
C GLY A 195 11.15 24.71 -7.44
N LEU A 196 10.55 25.72 -6.81
CA LEU A 196 9.13 25.68 -6.42
C LEU A 196 8.19 25.50 -7.61
N GLN A 197 8.58 25.93 -8.81
CA GLN A 197 7.83 25.67 -10.04
C GLN A 197 7.57 24.18 -10.28
N ASN A 198 8.47 23.29 -9.81
CA ASN A 198 8.32 21.84 -9.92
C ASN A 198 7.37 21.23 -8.87
N CYS A 199 6.80 22.07 -7.99
CA CYS A 199 5.90 21.65 -6.92
C CYS A 199 4.41 21.78 -7.28
N LEU A 200 4.08 22.25 -8.49
CA LEU A 200 2.72 22.40 -9.01
C LEU A 200 2.16 21.06 -9.54
N GLY A 201 2.09 20.05 -8.67
CA GLY A 201 1.53 18.74 -9.01
C GLY A 201 0.02 18.79 -9.27
N SER A 202 -0.49 17.86 -10.09
CA SER A 202 -1.94 17.70 -10.31
C SER A 202 -2.58 16.84 -9.24
N HIS A 203 -3.85 17.07 -8.93
CA HIS A 203 -4.69 16.13 -8.17
C HIS A 203 -5.54 15.30 -9.15
N GLY A 204 -5.99 14.11 -8.74
CA GLY A 204 -6.94 13.30 -9.50
C GLY A 204 -6.56 11.82 -9.58
N TYR A 205 -6.74 11.22 -10.74
CA TYR A 205 -6.39 9.80 -10.95
C TYR A 205 -4.88 9.63 -11.18
N ALA A 206 -4.36 8.44 -10.85
CA ALA A 206 -3.00 8.10 -11.24
C ALA A 206 -2.91 8.12 -12.78
N PRO A 207 -1.80 8.60 -13.37
CA PRO A 207 -1.54 8.35 -14.78
C PRO A 207 -1.51 6.83 -15.00
N SER A 208 -2.25 6.35 -16.00
CA SER A 208 -2.17 4.96 -16.43
C SER A 208 -0.72 4.61 -16.76
N ALA A 209 -0.27 3.39 -16.45
CA ALA A 209 1.11 2.97 -16.73
C ALA A 209 1.52 3.19 -18.21
N SER A 210 0.54 3.11 -19.12
CA SER A 210 0.63 3.56 -20.50
C SER A 210 -0.78 3.76 -21.07
N VAL A 211 -0.91 4.46 -22.19
CA VAL A 211 -2.17 4.55 -22.94
C VAL A 211 -2.68 3.16 -23.35
N ALA A 212 -1.78 2.22 -23.61
CA ALA A 212 -2.12 0.83 -23.90
C ALA A 212 -2.70 0.11 -22.68
N ALA A 213 -2.16 0.34 -21.48
CA ALA A 213 -2.71 -0.20 -20.24
C ALA A 213 -4.10 0.40 -19.94
N GLU A 214 -4.27 1.71 -20.16
CA GLU A 214 -5.58 2.36 -20.02
C GLU A 214 -6.61 1.81 -21.01
N SER A 215 -6.20 1.56 -22.25
CA SER A 215 -7.07 0.99 -23.29
C SER A 215 -7.44 -0.46 -22.93
N ALA A 216 -6.46 -1.27 -22.52
CA ALA A 216 -6.72 -2.64 -22.08
C ALA A 216 -7.64 -2.72 -20.85
N ASP A 217 -7.47 -1.81 -19.88
CA ASP A 217 -8.37 -1.73 -18.71
C ASP A 217 -9.79 -1.32 -19.12
N ARG A 218 -9.93 -0.39 -20.06
CA ARG A 218 -11.23 0.03 -20.62
C ARG A 218 -11.94 -1.10 -21.36
N ASP A 219 -11.18 -1.82 -22.20
CA ASP A 219 -11.69 -2.96 -22.97
C ASP A 219 -12.07 -4.12 -22.04
N ARG A 220 -11.26 -4.37 -21.00
CA ARG A 220 -11.57 -5.33 -19.94
C ARG A 220 -12.81 -4.93 -19.15
N ALA A 221 -12.98 -3.66 -18.81
CA ALA A 221 -14.16 -3.19 -18.07
C ALA A 221 -15.44 -3.42 -18.89
N ALA A 222 -15.42 -3.14 -20.20
CA ALA A 222 -16.54 -3.42 -21.09
C ALA A 222 -16.91 -4.91 -21.13
N TYR A 223 -15.91 -5.80 -21.05
CA TYR A 223 -16.14 -7.25 -20.96
C TYR A 223 -16.72 -7.67 -19.60
N LEU A 224 -16.21 -7.11 -18.51
CA LEU A 224 -16.67 -7.42 -17.15
C LEU A 224 -18.11 -6.95 -16.91
N ASP A 225 -18.49 -5.77 -17.41
CA ASP A 225 -19.86 -5.26 -17.32
C ASP A 225 -20.84 -6.15 -18.09
N GLN A 226 -20.43 -6.67 -19.26
CA GLN A 226 -21.22 -7.66 -20.00
C GLN A 226 -21.35 -8.98 -19.24
N SER A 227 -20.28 -9.44 -18.57
CA SER A 227 -20.31 -10.68 -17.77
C SER A 227 -21.08 -10.54 -16.45
N GLN A 228 -21.13 -9.34 -15.86
CA GLN A 228 -21.90 -9.07 -14.63
C GLN A 228 -23.38 -8.81 -14.92
N ALA A 229 -23.71 -8.32 -16.12
CA ALA A 229 -25.09 -8.25 -16.60
C ALA A 229 -25.69 -9.64 -16.89
N ALA A 230 -24.85 -10.66 -17.12
CA ALA A 230 -25.26 -12.06 -17.08
C ALA A 230 -25.43 -12.49 -15.61
N ASP A 231 -26.64 -12.29 -15.09
CA ASP A 231 -27.08 -12.59 -13.73
C ASP A 231 -26.57 -13.98 -13.25
N TRP A 232 -25.68 -14.00 -12.26
CA TRP A 232 -25.16 -15.23 -11.64
C TRP A 232 -26.16 -15.86 -10.66
N ARG A 233 -27.41 -15.36 -10.61
CA ARG A 233 -28.49 -16.02 -9.88
C ARG A 233 -28.73 -17.38 -10.48
N VAL A 234 -28.33 -18.40 -9.72
CA VAL A 234 -28.74 -19.80 -9.92
C VAL A 234 -30.24 -19.81 -10.23
N PRO A 235 -30.69 -20.38 -11.36
CA PRO A 235 -32.11 -20.51 -11.60
C PRO A 235 -32.69 -21.33 -10.44
N ALA A 236 -33.74 -20.81 -9.79
CA ALA A 236 -34.47 -21.58 -8.80
C ALA A 236 -34.83 -22.94 -9.41
N PRO A 237 -34.68 -24.06 -8.68
CA PRO A 237 -35.00 -25.37 -9.23
C PRO A 237 -36.43 -25.31 -9.74
N ALA A 238 -36.61 -25.66 -11.02
CA ALA A 238 -37.91 -25.74 -11.62
C ALA A 238 -38.70 -26.79 -10.83
N ASP A 239 -39.71 -26.35 -10.09
CA ASP A 239 -40.73 -27.24 -9.56
C ASP A 239 -41.28 -28.03 -10.75
N ALA A 240 -41.05 -29.32 -10.73
CA ALA A 240 -41.58 -30.27 -11.70
C ALA A 240 -41.97 -31.55 -10.93
N PRO A 241 -43.03 -32.22 -11.39
CA PRO A 241 -44.31 -32.36 -10.71
C PRO A 241 -44.37 -33.38 -9.57
#